data_AF-A0AAP1XC70-F1
#
_entry.id   AF-A0AAP1XC70-F1
#
_cell.length_a   1.000
_cell.length_b   1.000
_cell.length_c   1.000
_cell.angle_alpha   90.00
_cell.angle_beta   90.00
_cell.angle_gamma   90.00
#
_symmetry.space_group_name_H-M   'P 1'
#
loop_
_entity.id
_entity.type
_entity.pdbx_description
1 polymer ?
#
loop_
_entity_poly.entity_id
_entity_poly.type
_entity_poly.pdbx_seq_one_letter_code
_entity_poly.pdbx_strand_id
1 'polypeptide(L)'
;MKIRACCVALMIGLAFQAGAHAQETLLTAHVAADGTLLQQSPQWISSVELQAQPNYFNQYKILLKPSAMPGNPRFCVASPIDASSYDRQLHGQAKVIGAPRASHVTVMTQLLDMPGASGDNALEFMLMCSR
;
A
#
# COMPACT_ATOMS: atom_id res chain seq x y z
N MET A 1 -26.17 -21.62 50.64
CA MET A 1 -25.99 -20.50 49.68
C MET A 1 -24.50 -20.31 49.36
N LYS A 2 -23.92 -21.04 48.40
CA LYS A 2 -22.53 -20.82 47.94
C LYS A 2 -22.41 -20.55 46.43
N ILE A 3 -23.52 -20.67 45.70
CA ILE A 3 -23.59 -20.55 44.22
C ILE A 3 -23.58 -19.09 43.75
N ARG A 4 -23.96 -18.13 44.61
CA ARG A 4 -24.12 -16.71 44.22
C ARG A 4 -22.81 -15.95 44.01
N ALA A 5 -21.73 -16.31 44.73
CA ALA A 5 -20.45 -15.61 44.61
C ALA A 5 -19.71 -15.92 43.30
N CYS A 6 -19.84 -17.16 42.80
CA CYS A 6 -19.16 -17.60 41.59
C CYS A 6 -19.75 -16.95 40.32
N CYS A 7 -21.07 -16.73 40.29
CA CYS A 7 -21.74 -16.07 39.17
C CYS A 7 -21.36 -14.58 39.05
N VAL A 8 -21.13 -13.89 40.17
CA VAL A 8 -20.75 -12.46 40.17
C VAL A 8 -19.32 -12.28 39.63
N ALA A 9 -18.39 -13.15 40.00
CA ALA A 9 -17.03 -13.13 39.46
C ALA A 9 -16.99 -13.39 37.94
N LEU A 10 -17.85 -14.30 37.45
CA LEU A 10 -17.96 -14.62 36.02
C LEU A 10 -18.50 -13.44 35.20
N MET A 11 -19.47 -12.69 35.75
CA MET A 11 -20.06 -11.52 35.10
C MET A 11 -19.09 -10.33 35.03
N ILE A 12 -18.19 -10.18 36.01
CA ILE A 12 -17.15 -9.14 35.99
C ILE A 12 -16.06 -9.51 34.95
N GLY A 13 -15.69 -10.79 34.82
CA GLY A 13 -14.71 -11.24 33.83
C GLY A 13 -15.15 -11.02 32.37
N LEU A 14 -16.45 -11.13 32.09
CA LEU A 14 -17.02 -10.86 30.75
C LEU A 14 -17.01 -9.37 30.38
N ALA A 15 -17.02 -8.45 31.35
CA ALA A 15 -17.02 -7.01 31.10
C ALA A 15 -15.65 -6.48 30.62
N PHE A 16 -14.56 -7.20 30.87
CA PHE A 16 -13.21 -6.81 30.46
C PHE A 16 -12.77 -7.40 29.11
N GLN A 17 -13.67 -8.09 28.38
CA GLN A 17 -13.38 -8.61 27.04
C GLN A 17 -13.61 -7.59 25.91
N ALA A 18 -13.60 -6.28 26.22
CA ALA A 18 -13.46 -5.25 25.20
C ALA A 18 -12.05 -5.37 24.61
N GLY A 19 -11.90 -6.30 23.68
CA GLY A 19 -10.67 -6.55 22.96
C GLY A 19 -10.15 -5.24 22.41
N ALA A 20 -8.87 -4.98 22.63
CA ALA A 20 -8.13 -3.99 21.88
C ALA A 20 -8.19 -4.39 20.40
N HIS A 21 -9.26 -4.02 19.71
CA HIS A 21 -9.34 -4.05 18.26
C HIS A 21 -8.36 -2.99 17.79
N ALA A 22 -7.12 -3.42 17.52
CA ALA A 22 -6.21 -2.63 16.72
C ALA A 22 -6.90 -2.44 15.36
N GLN A 23 -7.52 -1.28 15.16
CA GLN A 23 -8.13 -0.94 13.90
C GLN A 23 -7.01 -0.88 12.88
N GLU A 24 -6.89 -1.92 12.04
CA GLU A 24 -5.94 -1.93 10.96
C GLU A 24 -6.32 -0.79 10.00
N THR A 25 -5.51 0.27 10.03
CA THR A 25 -5.71 1.39 9.12
C THR A 25 -5.21 0.97 7.75
N LEU A 26 -6.14 0.70 6.84
CA LEU A 26 -5.83 0.53 5.43
C LEU A 26 -5.65 1.89 4.78
N LEU A 27 -4.56 2.04 4.04
CA LEU A 27 -4.22 3.22 3.28
C LEU A 27 -4.20 2.83 1.81
N THR A 28 -4.93 3.55 0.98
CA THR A 28 -4.95 3.32 -0.46
C THR A 28 -4.54 4.57 -1.22
N ALA A 29 -3.95 4.38 -2.38
CA ALA A 29 -3.61 5.44 -3.30
C ALA A 29 -3.70 4.96 -4.75
N HIS A 30 -4.03 5.90 -5.62
CA HIS A 30 -4.02 5.75 -7.06
C HIS A 30 -2.98 6.72 -7.63
N VAL A 31 -1.94 6.17 -8.25
CA VAL A 31 -0.83 6.93 -8.84
C VAL A 31 -0.82 6.71 -10.35
N ALA A 32 -0.85 7.81 -11.11
CA ALA A 32 -0.74 7.81 -12.56
C ALA A 32 0.67 7.42 -13.03
N ALA A 33 0.79 7.03 -14.31
CA ALA A 33 2.05 6.65 -14.92
C ALA A 33 3.13 7.75 -14.83
N ASP A 34 2.75 9.03 -14.90
CA ASP A 34 3.68 10.17 -14.77
C ASP A 34 4.08 10.49 -13.33
N GLY A 35 3.57 9.75 -12.34
CA GLY A 35 3.79 9.97 -10.92
C GLY A 35 2.76 10.90 -10.26
N THR A 36 1.75 11.37 -10.99
CA THR A 36 0.68 12.19 -10.40
C THR A 36 -0.15 11.36 -9.42
N LEU A 37 -0.35 11.87 -8.21
CA LEU A 37 -1.26 11.27 -7.23
C LEU A 37 -2.70 11.65 -7.55
N LEU A 38 -3.47 10.72 -8.13
CA LEU A 38 -4.84 10.96 -8.56
C LEU A 38 -5.84 10.88 -7.40
N GLN A 39 -5.67 9.90 -6.52
CA GLN A 39 -6.54 9.70 -5.37
C GLN A 39 -5.78 9.04 -4.22
N GLN A 40 -6.22 9.30 -2.99
CA GLN A 40 -5.78 8.58 -1.80
C GLN A 40 -6.88 8.55 -0.74
N SER A 41 -6.90 7.50 0.07
CA SER A 41 -7.74 7.41 1.25
C SER A 41 -6.98 6.69 2.38
N PRO A 42 -6.85 7.30 3.58
CA PRO A 42 -7.07 8.71 3.92
C PRO A 42 -6.04 9.61 3.21
N GLN A 43 -5.73 10.79 3.75
CA GLN A 43 -4.65 11.65 3.26
C GLN A 43 -3.32 11.27 3.95
N TRP A 44 -2.48 10.46 3.29
CA TRP A 44 -1.27 9.86 3.88
C TRP A 44 0.01 10.03 3.05
N ILE A 45 -0.09 10.35 1.76
CA ILE A 45 1.05 10.61 0.87
C ILE A 45 1.33 12.11 0.84
N SER A 46 2.60 12.49 0.97
CA SER A 46 3.06 13.88 0.81
C SER A 46 3.38 14.22 -0.64
N SER A 47 4.11 13.34 -1.33
CA SER A 47 4.51 13.51 -2.72
C SER A 47 4.95 12.18 -3.34
N VAL A 48 5.08 12.16 -4.66
CA VAL A 48 5.59 11.04 -5.44
C VAL A 48 6.77 11.53 -6.25
N GLU A 49 7.91 10.86 -6.13
CA GLU A 49 9.10 11.12 -6.93
C GLU A 49 9.25 9.99 -7.96
N LEU A 50 9.14 10.33 -9.25
CA LEU A 50 9.35 9.40 -10.35
C LEU A 50 10.80 9.45 -10.83
N GLN A 51 11.47 8.29 -10.83
CA GLN A 51 12.72 8.07 -11.52
C GLN A 51 12.46 7.16 -12.72
N ALA A 52 12.42 7.75 -13.90
CA ALA A 52 12.25 7.01 -15.14
C ALA A 52 13.58 6.40 -15.61
N GLN A 53 13.59 5.12 -15.98
CA GLN A 53 14.72 4.48 -16.67
C GLN A 53 14.22 3.86 -17.99
N PRO A 54 14.45 4.55 -19.12
CA PRO A 54 14.04 4.04 -20.43
C PRO A 54 14.58 2.63 -20.67
N ASN A 55 13.76 1.76 -21.26
CA ASN A 55 14.08 0.36 -21.57
C ASN A 55 14.40 -0.53 -20.36
N TYR A 56 14.10 -0.08 -19.14
CA TYR A 56 14.29 -0.88 -17.94
C TYR A 56 13.07 -0.85 -17.03
N PHE A 57 13.16 -0.27 -15.84
CA PHE A 57 12.03 -0.09 -14.93
C PHE A 57 11.83 1.39 -14.61
N ASN A 58 10.61 1.75 -14.25
CA ASN A 58 10.34 3.04 -13.63
C ASN A 58 10.14 2.85 -12.14
N GLN A 59 10.71 3.76 -11.36
CA GLN A 59 10.67 3.71 -9.90
C GLN A 59 9.94 4.92 -9.34
N TYR A 60 8.92 4.65 -8.53
CA TYR A 60 8.12 5.64 -7.85
C TYR A 60 8.45 5.58 -6.37
N LYS A 61 9.01 6.66 -5.83
CA LYS A 61 9.22 6.81 -4.41
C LYS A 61 8.10 7.64 -3.82
N ILE A 62 7.23 6.96 -3.09
CA ILE A 62 6.04 7.52 -2.46
C ILE A 62 6.43 8.02 -1.08
N LEU A 63 6.52 9.34 -0.91
CA LEU A 63 6.84 9.95 0.37
C LEU A 63 5.59 10.01 1.26
N LEU A 64 5.75 9.61 2.52
CA LEU A 64 4.65 9.48 3.47
C LEU A 64 4.60 10.67 4.42
N LYS A 65 3.39 11.09 4.79
CA LYS A 65 3.17 12.07 5.86
C LYS A 65 3.50 11.41 7.21
N PRO A 66 4.44 11.95 8.02
CA PRO A 66 4.79 11.38 9.32
C PRO A 66 3.58 11.25 10.27
N SER A 67 2.61 12.17 10.17
CA SER A 67 1.39 12.15 10.97
C SER A 67 0.42 11.02 10.62
N ALA A 68 0.41 10.58 9.36
CA ALA A 68 -0.42 9.46 8.92
C ALA A 68 0.27 8.10 9.16
N MET A 69 1.60 8.10 9.22
CA MET A 69 2.43 6.89 9.33
C MET A 69 3.53 7.03 10.39
N PRO A 70 3.20 6.96 11.69
CA PRO A 70 4.18 7.15 12.78
C PRO A 70 5.16 5.98 12.96
N GLY A 71 5.11 4.95 12.10
CA GLY A 71 6.01 3.79 12.13
C GLY A 71 6.14 3.16 10.74
N ASN A 72 6.93 2.11 10.59
CA ASN A 72 7.01 1.42 9.30
C ASN A 72 5.67 0.72 9.00
N PRO A 73 5.14 0.80 7.77
CA PRO A 73 4.01 -0.03 7.35
C PRO A 73 4.35 -1.51 7.56
N ARG A 74 3.38 -2.30 8.05
CA ARG A 74 3.56 -3.75 8.18
C ARG A 74 3.49 -4.46 6.84
N PHE A 75 2.71 -3.93 5.90
CA PHE A 75 2.54 -4.50 4.58
C PHE A 75 2.23 -3.41 3.57
N CYS A 76 2.73 -3.56 2.34
CA CYS A 76 2.32 -2.76 1.20
C CYS A 76 2.32 -3.63 -0.06
N VAL A 77 1.37 -3.37 -0.96
CA VAL A 77 1.26 -4.02 -2.26
C VAL A 77 0.84 -3.00 -3.31
N ALA A 78 1.40 -3.15 -4.51
CA ALA A 78 1.00 -2.38 -5.68
C ALA A 78 0.38 -3.32 -6.72
N SER A 79 -0.63 -2.85 -7.42
CA SER A 79 -1.21 -3.53 -8.57
C SER A 79 -1.22 -2.57 -9.76
N PRO A 80 -0.68 -2.96 -10.92
CA PRO A 80 -0.87 -2.17 -12.13
C PRO A 80 -2.35 -2.17 -12.49
N ILE A 81 -2.83 -1.03 -12.97
CA ILE A 81 -4.20 -0.87 -13.49
C ILE A 81 -4.23 -0.17 -14.85
N ASP A 82 -3.06 0.08 -15.43
CA ASP A 82 -2.91 0.71 -16.74
C ASP A 82 -3.47 -0.19 -17.86
N ALA A 83 -4.59 0.26 -18.43
CA ALA A 83 -5.26 -0.39 -19.56
C ALA A 83 -5.16 0.44 -20.85
N SER A 84 -4.18 1.34 -20.95
CA SER A 84 -4.00 2.21 -22.14
C SER A 84 -3.63 1.44 -23.41
N SER A 85 -3.14 0.20 -23.27
CA SER A 85 -2.92 -0.72 -24.40
C SER A 85 -3.06 -2.18 -23.94
N TYR A 86 -3.28 -3.08 -24.90
CA TYR A 86 -3.33 -4.52 -24.66
C TYR A 86 -2.05 -5.05 -24.00
N ASP A 87 -0.89 -4.61 -24.50
CA ASP A 87 0.40 -5.02 -23.96
C ASP A 87 0.57 -4.57 -22.50
N ARG A 88 0.23 -3.32 -22.19
CA ARG A 88 0.28 -2.80 -20.80
C ARG A 88 -0.65 -3.56 -19.87
N GLN A 89 -1.82 -3.96 -20.34
CA GLN A 89 -2.77 -4.72 -19.55
C GLN A 89 -2.30 -6.16 -19.26
N LEU A 90 -1.66 -6.81 -20.22
CA LEU A 90 -1.25 -8.22 -20.10
C LEU A 90 0.15 -8.38 -19.46
N HIS A 91 1.06 -7.46 -19.78
CA HIS A 91 2.48 -7.55 -19.45
C HIS A 91 2.89 -6.58 -18.33
N GLY A 92 2.02 -5.64 -17.96
CA GLY A 92 2.29 -4.66 -16.92
C GLY A 92 2.43 -5.29 -15.54
N GLN A 93 3.49 -4.90 -14.83
CA GLN A 93 3.73 -5.26 -13.45
C GLN A 93 4.03 -4.02 -12.63
N ALA A 94 3.49 -3.99 -11.41
CA ALA A 94 3.82 -3.01 -10.39
C ALA A 94 4.15 -3.77 -9.10
N LYS A 95 5.29 -3.46 -8.47
CA LYS A 95 5.78 -4.19 -7.29
C LYS A 95 6.33 -3.22 -6.26
N VAL A 96 5.93 -3.40 -5.01
CA VAL A 96 6.63 -2.75 -3.89
C VAL A 96 8.01 -3.40 -3.74
N ILE A 97 9.05 -2.59 -3.82
CA ILE A 97 10.45 -3.04 -3.70
C ILE A 97 11.04 -2.59 -2.37
N GLY A 98 11.85 -3.45 -1.76
CA GLY A 98 12.42 -3.21 -0.44
C GLY A 98 11.38 -3.25 0.69
N ALA A 99 11.85 -3.03 1.92
CA ALA A 99 10.98 -2.96 3.09
C ALA A 99 10.33 -1.56 3.17
N PRO A 100 9.00 -1.45 3.33
CA PRO A 100 8.33 -0.18 3.58
C PRO A 100 8.92 0.55 4.78
N ARG A 101 9.11 1.86 4.66
CA ARG A 101 9.64 2.72 5.73
C ARG A 101 8.59 3.74 6.15
N ALA A 102 8.70 4.23 7.38
CA ALA A 102 7.83 5.30 7.89
C ALA A 102 7.88 6.56 7.01
N SER A 103 9.00 6.80 6.31
CA SER A 103 9.18 7.96 5.43
C SER A 103 8.78 7.72 3.97
N HIS A 104 8.84 6.48 3.49
CA HIS A 104 8.58 6.19 2.08
C HIS A 104 8.24 4.72 1.80
N VAL A 105 7.55 4.52 0.69
CA VAL A 105 7.38 3.23 0.01
C VAL A 105 7.91 3.38 -1.41
N THR A 106 8.58 2.36 -1.92
CA THR A 106 9.09 2.37 -3.30
C THR A 106 8.33 1.35 -4.12
N VAL A 107 7.76 1.80 -5.23
CA VAL A 107 7.09 0.95 -6.23
C VAL A 107 7.92 0.95 -7.50
N MET A 108 8.09 -0.22 -8.10
CA MET A 108 8.74 -0.40 -9.40
C MET A 108 7.68 -0.86 -10.40
N THR A 109 7.69 -0.30 -11.61
CA THR A 109 6.85 -0.73 -12.72
C THR A 109 7.69 -1.18 -13.90
N GLN A 110 7.21 -2.20 -14.62
CA GLN A 110 7.87 -2.76 -15.79
C GLN A 110 6.86 -3.51 -16.67
N LEU A 111 7.10 -3.53 -17.99
CA LEU A 111 6.50 -4.50 -18.90
C LEU A 111 7.37 -5.76 -18.97
N LEU A 112 6.82 -6.91 -18.58
CA LEU A 112 7.52 -8.21 -18.60
C LEU A 112 7.12 -9.04 -19.84
N ASP A 113 7.97 -9.99 -20.22
CA ASP A 113 7.69 -10.94 -21.31
C ASP A 113 7.38 -10.30 -22.68
N MET A 114 7.83 -9.06 -22.88
CA MET A 114 7.75 -8.36 -24.17
C MET A 114 8.97 -8.68 -25.04
N PRO A 115 8.78 -8.87 -26.36
CA PRO A 115 9.90 -9.00 -27.28
C PRO A 115 10.64 -7.66 -27.46
N GLY A 116 11.95 -7.65 -27.22
CA GLY A 116 12.79 -6.46 -27.41
C GLY A 116 12.85 -5.53 -26.19
N ALA A 117 13.29 -4.29 -26.42
CA ALA A 117 13.37 -3.29 -25.35
C ALA A 117 11.96 -2.81 -25.00
N SER A 118 11.62 -2.79 -23.71
CA SER A 118 10.27 -2.47 -23.22
C SER A 118 9.85 -1.01 -23.39
N GLY A 119 10.74 -0.13 -23.88
CA GLY A 119 10.45 1.27 -24.15
C GLY A 119 10.08 2.03 -22.87
N ASP A 120 8.86 2.56 -22.83
CA ASP A 120 8.31 3.22 -21.65
C ASP A 120 7.61 2.22 -20.72
N ASN A 121 8.13 2.13 -19.50
CA ASN A 121 7.69 1.22 -18.45
C ASN A 121 6.86 1.91 -17.37
N ALA A 122 6.44 3.15 -17.60
CA ALA A 122 5.64 3.92 -16.64
C ALA A 122 4.23 3.35 -16.66
N LEU A 123 3.71 2.92 -15.51
CA LEU A 123 2.37 2.36 -15.42
C LEU A 123 1.57 3.07 -14.35
N GLU A 124 0.28 3.25 -14.60
CA GLU A 124 -0.71 3.60 -13.59
C GLU A 124 -0.92 2.41 -12.63
N PHE A 125 -0.97 2.68 -11.32
CA PHE A 125 -1.12 1.64 -10.30
C PHE A 125 -1.94 2.08 -9.09
N MET A 126 -2.53 1.07 -8.44
CA MET A 126 -3.11 1.18 -7.11
C MET A 126 -2.08 0.69 -6.07
N LEU A 127 -1.90 1.46 -5.01
CA LEU A 127 -1.07 1.11 -3.85
C LEU A 127 -1.96 0.94 -2.63
N MET A 128 -1.79 -0.17 -1.91
CA MET A 128 -2.39 -0.40 -0.61
C MET A 128 -1.30 -0.66 0.42
N CYS A 129 -1.39 -0.01 1.57
CA CYS A 129 -0.56 -0.29 2.74
C CYS A 129 -1.41 -0.52 3.98
N SER A 130 -0.94 -1.41 4.86
CA SER A 130 -1.51 -1.59 6.20
C SER A 130 -0.48 -1.27 7.27
N ARG A 131 -0.97 -0.73 8.38
CA ARG A 131 -0.19 -0.41 9.56
C ARG A 131 -0.21 -1.53 10.57
#